data_AF-A0A383DH09-F1
#
_entry.id   AF-A0A383DH09-F1
#
_cell.length_a   1.000
_cell.length_b   1.000
_cell.length_c   1.000
_cell.angle_alpha   90.00
_cell.angle_beta   90.00
_cell.angle_gamma   90.00
#
_symmetry.space_group_name_H-M   'P 1'
#
loop_
_entity.id
_entity.type
_entity.pdbx_description
1 polymer ?
#
loop_
_entity_poly.entity_id
_entity_poly.type
_entity_poly.pdbx_seq_one_letter_code
_entity_poly.pdbx_strand_id
1 'polypeptide(L)'
;SGMKKNRYGNIEDIVLEATLVTGIGDVETRHATPRNSTGVAPRVWLFGNEGNFGIITKAVLKVHPIPEAREYGSLVFKSLEDGVRYLKQLRHEGAVPASIRLVNNTEFRFGQALKPAPTFLHGLIDRAKKLFLFKVKRFDPLKMAACTIVMEGTPREVATQRETIFSLASDFGGMSGGASNGRRGYTLTFGIAYIRDFFNQFHIMGETFETSVPWSKIHDVIGAVEKELAQQAQT
;
A
#
# COMPACT_ATOMS: atom_id res chain seq x y z
N SER A 1 -2.38 -11.17 -0.87
CA SER A 1 -2.31 -9.95 -0.03
C SER A 1 -3.31 -8.92 -0.54
N GLY A 2 -3.97 -8.16 0.34
CA GLY A 2 -4.97 -7.15 -0.03
C GLY A 2 -4.61 -5.74 0.45
N MET A 3 -4.98 -4.71 -0.32
CA MET A 3 -4.63 -3.30 -0.02
C MET A 3 -5.06 -2.83 1.37
N LYS A 4 -6.20 -3.33 1.87
CA LYS A 4 -6.81 -2.93 3.13
C LYS A 4 -6.56 -3.93 4.27
N LYS A 5 -5.48 -4.72 4.18
CA LYS A 5 -5.19 -5.81 5.13
C LYS A 5 -5.08 -5.36 6.60
N ASN A 6 -4.71 -4.10 6.85
CA ASN A 6 -4.59 -3.60 8.22
C ASN A 6 -5.93 -3.63 8.97
N ARG A 7 -7.06 -3.48 8.25
CA ARG A 7 -8.41 -3.52 8.84
C ARG A 7 -9.10 -4.88 8.66
N TYR A 8 -8.86 -5.56 7.54
CA TYR A 8 -9.63 -6.76 7.17
C TYR A 8 -8.81 -8.06 7.17
N GLY A 9 -7.50 -8.00 7.42
CA GLY A 9 -6.61 -9.15 7.34
C GLY A 9 -6.16 -9.51 5.92
N ASN A 10 -5.23 -10.44 5.82
CA ASN A 10 -4.92 -11.13 4.57
C ASN A 10 -5.89 -12.30 4.34
N ILE A 11 -5.74 -13.02 3.23
CA ILE A 11 -6.68 -14.09 2.87
C ILE A 11 -6.68 -15.22 3.91
N GLU A 12 -5.52 -15.54 4.48
CA GLU A 12 -5.33 -16.52 5.54
C GLU A 12 -6.03 -16.14 6.86
N ASP A 13 -6.29 -14.85 7.08
CA ASP A 13 -7.03 -14.32 8.23
C ASP A 13 -8.55 -14.27 7.98
N ILE A 14 -8.95 -14.11 6.72
CA ILE A 14 -10.33 -13.93 6.26
C ILE A 14 -11.04 -15.27 6.08
N VAL A 15 -10.37 -16.27 5.51
CA VAL A 15 -10.95 -17.60 5.27
C VAL A 15 -11.06 -18.36 6.60
N LEU A 16 -12.29 -18.70 6.98
CA LEU A 16 -12.60 -19.50 8.17
C LEU A 16 -12.54 -21.00 7.85
N GLU A 17 -13.15 -21.39 6.73
CA GLU A 17 -13.24 -22.76 6.23
C GLU A 17 -13.09 -22.78 4.71
N ALA A 18 -12.61 -23.90 4.16
CA ALA A 18 -12.74 -24.20 2.75
C ALA A 18 -12.87 -25.73 2.52
N THR A 19 -13.48 -26.08 1.38
CA THR A 19 -13.51 -27.44 0.83
C THR A 19 -12.51 -27.51 -0.31
N LEU A 20 -11.52 -28.41 -0.19
CA LEU A 20 -10.55 -28.73 -1.23
C LEU A 20 -10.87 -30.12 -1.80
N VAL A 21 -11.27 -30.17 -3.07
CA VAL A 21 -11.50 -31.41 -3.80
C VAL A 21 -10.18 -31.89 -4.38
N THR A 22 -9.75 -33.10 -4.02
CA THR A 22 -8.49 -33.70 -4.46
C THR A 22 -8.72 -34.98 -5.27
N GLY A 23 -7.67 -35.54 -5.87
CA GLY A 23 -7.77 -36.80 -6.62
C GLY A 23 -8.06 -38.05 -5.78
N ILE A 24 -7.94 -37.95 -4.44
CA ILE A 24 -8.15 -39.07 -3.51
C ILE A 24 -9.32 -38.83 -2.53
N GLY A 25 -10.08 -37.76 -2.74
CA GLY A 25 -11.23 -37.38 -1.90
C GLY A 25 -11.20 -35.92 -1.45
N ASP A 26 -12.22 -35.53 -0.72
CA ASP A 26 -12.42 -34.15 -0.29
C ASP A 26 -11.77 -33.89 1.07
N VAL A 27 -11.04 -32.78 1.18
CA VAL A 27 -10.53 -32.26 2.44
C VAL A 27 -11.39 -31.09 2.87
N GLU A 28 -12.12 -31.27 3.97
CA GLU A 28 -13.06 -30.28 4.49
C GLU A 28 -12.73 -29.92 5.95
N THR A 29 -12.76 -28.63 6.25
CA THR A 29 -12.85 -28.17 7.64
C THR A 29 -14.33 -27.96 7.96
N ARG A 30 -14.86 -28.69 8.94
CA ARG A 30 -16.26 -28.58 9.37
C ARG A 30 -16.33 -27.89 10.73
N HIS A 31 -17.32 -27.01 10.90
CA HIS A 31 -17.60 -26.20 12.09
C HIS A 31 -16.71 -24.95 12.24
N ALA A 32 -17.21 -23.82 11.74
CA ALA A 32 -16.54 -22.53 11.73
C ALA A 32 -16.50 -21.91 13.13
N THR A 33 -15.66 -22.46 13.99
CA THR A 33 -15.36 -21.86 15.30
C THR A 33 -14.29 -20.78 15.13
N PRO A 34 -14.34 -19.68 15.91
CA PRO A 34 -13.37 -18.58 15.77
C PRO A 34 -11.90 -18.98 15.95
N ARG A 35 -11.64 -20.01 16.77
CA ARG A 35 -10.30 -20.55 17.03
C ARG A 35 -10.40 -22.02 17.46
N ASN A 36 -9.54 -22.87 16.90
CA ASN A 36 -9.44 -24.29 17.23
C ASN A 36 -8.06 -24.63 17.79
N SER A 37 -8.00 -25.65 18.66
CA SER A 37 -6.77 -26.21 19.22
C SER A 37 -6.73 -27.72 19.02
N THR A 38 -6.69 -28.15 17.75
CA THR A 38 -6.82 -29.55 17.34
C THR A 38 -5.55 -30.10 16.69
N GLY A 39 -4.38 -29.60 17.10
CA GLY A 39 -3.10 -29.90 16.45
C GLY A 39 -2.86 -29.04 15.20
N VAL A 40 -2.32 -29.64 14.13
CA VAL A 40 -2.08 -28.92 12.86
C VAL A 40 -3.42 -28.65 12.18
N ALA A 41 -3.79 -27.38 12.08
CA ALA A 41 -5.02 -26.99 11.41
C ALA A 41 -4.93 -27.34 9.91
N PRO A 42 -5.85 -28.16 9.37
CA PRO A 42 -5.84 -28.54 7.94
C PRO A 42 -5.86 -27.33 7.00
N ARG A 43 -6.41 -26.20 7.46
CA ARG A 43 -6.48 -24.92 6.75
C ARG A 43 -5.12 -24.42 6.24
N VAL A 44 -4.01 -24.76 6.92
CA VAL A 44 -2.66 -24.32 6.52
C VAL A 44 -2.27 -24.87 5.15
N TRP A 45 -2.75 -26.05 4.77
CA TRP A 45 -2.45 -26.69 3.47
C TRP A 45 -3.25 -26.10 2.30
N LEU A 46 -4.26 -25.28 2.58
CA LEU A 46 -5.08 -24.64 1.55
C LEU A 46 -4.37 -23.45 0.91
N PHE A 47 -3.52 -22.75 1.65
CA PHE A 47 -2.90 -21.51 1.18
C PHE A 47 -1.50 -21.78 0.63
N GLY A 48 -1.18 -21.17 -0.51
CA GLY A 48 0.14 -21.29 -1.14
C GLY A 48 0.41 -22.63 -1.83
N ASN A 49 -0.59 -23.50 -1.99
CA ASN A 49 -0.42 -24.75 -2.75
C ASN A 49 -0.44 -24.56 -4.28
N GLU A 50 -0.85 -23.38 -4.75
CA GLU A 50 -0.90 -22.99 -6.17
C GLU A 50 -1.58 -24.03 -7.09
N GLY A 51 -2.61 -24.72 -6.57
CA GLY A 51 -3.37 -25.72 -7.33
C GLY A 51 -2.78 -27.13 -7.34
N ASN A 52 -1.63 -27.36 -6.69
CA ASN A 52 -0.97 -28.68 -6.70
C ASN A 52 -1.68 -29.75 -5.86
N PHE A 53 -2.54 -29.35 -4.93
CA PHE A 53 -3.24 -30.28 -4.03
C PHE A 53 -4.71 -30.52 -4.39
N GLY A 54 -5.27 -29.78 -5.34
CA GLY A 54 -6.66 -29.90 -5.73
C GLY A 54 -7.34 -28.57 -6.04
N ILE A 55 -8.66 -28.59 -6.09
CA ILE A 55 -9.50 -27.44 -6.45
C ILE A 55 -10.32 -27.00 -5.24
N ILE A 56 -10.20 -25.74 -4.84
CA ILE A 56 -11.05 -25.16 -3.80
C ILE A 56 -12.42 -24.86 -4.42
N THR A 57 -13.49 -25.49 -3.92
CA THR A 57 -14.85 -25.35 -4.48
C THR A 57 -15.79 -24.55 -3.59
N LYS A 58 -15.52 -24.46 -2.28
CA LYS A 58 -16.31 -23.70 -1.30
C LYS A 58 -15.39 -23.03 -0.30
N ALA A 59 -15.78 -21.85 0.16
CA ALA A 59 -15.09 -21.15 1.25
C ALA A 59 -16.09 -20.38 2.11
N VAL A 60 -15.85 -20.36 3.42
CA VAL A 60 -16.56 -19.51 4.38
C VAL A 60 -15.63 -18.36 4.76
N LEU A 61 -16.08 -17.14 4.51
CA LEU A 61 -15.26 -15.93 4.66
C LEU A 61 -15.79 -15.06 5.79
N LYS A 62 -14.88 -14.44 6.55
CA LYS A 62 -15.22 -13.30 7.40
C LYS A 62 -15.68 -12.15 6.53
N VAL A 63 -16.82 -11.57 6.90
CA VAL A 63 -17.36 -10.35 6.29
C VAL A 63 -17.48 -9.25 7.33
N HIS A 64 -17.47 -8.01 6.88
CA HIS A 64 -17.57 -6.83 7.73
C HIS A 64 -18.70 -5.92 7.23
N PRO A 65 -19.39 -5.19 8.12
CA PRO A 65 -20.28 -4.11 7.71
C PRO A 65 -19.54 -3.10 6.83
N ILE A 66 -20.28 -2.47 5.92
CA ILE A 66 -19.75 -1.37 5.10
C ILE A 66 -19.35 -0.24 6.08
N PRO A 67 -18.13 0.32 5.97
CA PRO A 67 -17.70 1.39 6.87
C PRO A 67 -18.57 2.64 6.67
N GLU A 68 -19.02 3.22 7.78
CA GLU A 68 -19.86 4.43 7.81
C GLU A 68 -19.13 5.66 7.24
N ALA A 69 -17.81 5.74 7.47
CA ALA A 69 -16.96 6.80 7.00
C ALA A 69 -15.72 6.24 6.28
N ARG A 70 -15.33 6.93 5.20
CA ARG A 70 -14.08 6.71 4.47
C ARG A 70 -13.43 8.04 4.13
N GLU A 71 -12.18 8.21 4.54
CA GLU A 71 -11.38 9.38 4.22
C GLU A 71 -10.06 9.00 3.54
N TYR A 72 -9.61 9.85 2.64
CA TYR A 72 -8.33 9.72 1.97
C TYR A 72 -7.37 10.76 2.52
N GLY A 73 -6.11 10.37 2.70
CA GLY A 73 -5.03 11.25 3.13
C GLY A 73 -3.82 11.14 2.22
N SER A 74 -2.98 12.16 2.25
CA SER A 74 -1.64 12.09 1.68
C SER A 74 -0.67 12.86 2.56
N LEU A 75 0.55 12.33 2.68
CA LEU A 75 1.68 12.98 3.34
C LEU A 75 2.83 13.09 2.36
N VAL A 76 3.71 14.04 2.57
CA VAL A 76 4.92 14.28 1.80
C VAL A 76 6.09 14.46 2.77
N PHE A 77 7.17 13.72 2.54
CA PHE A 77 8.38 13.72 3.35
C PHE A 77 9.56 14.25 2.53
N LYS A 78 10.61 14.73 3.22
CA LYS A 78 11.82 15.24 2.56
C LYS A 78 12.62 14.13 1.88
N SER A 79 12.60 12.94 2.46
CA SER A 79 13.28 11.77 1.94
C SER A 79 12.48 10.48 2.18
N LEU A 80 12.88 9.40 1.53
CA LEU A 80 12.28 8.08 1.73
C LEU A 80 12.54 7.56 3.16
N GLU A 81 13.72 7.83 3.70
CA GLU A 81 14.13 7.47 5.06
C GLU A 81 13.22 8.08 6.12
N ASP A 82 12.85 9.35 5.97
CA ASP A 82 11.88 10.01 6.86
C ASP A 82 10.53 9.30 6.84
N GLY A 83 10.04 8.96 5.64
CA GLY A 83 8.81 8.20 5.45
C GLY A 83 8.86 6.80 6.07
N VAL A 84 9.97 6.07 5.91
CA VAL A 84 10.15 4.73 6.50
C VAL A 84 10.17 4.78 8.02
N ARG A 85 10.90 5.75 8.60
CA ARG A 85 10.92 5.96 10.07
C ARG A 85 9.53 6.29 10.60
N TYR A 86 8.79 7.16 9.91
CA TYR A 86 7.41 7.47 10.23
C TYR A 86 6.51 6.22 10.19
N LEU A 87 6.56 5.43 9.12
CA LEU A 87 5.73 4.21 9.00
C LEU A 87 6.04 3.19 10.10
N LYS A 88 7.31 3.06 10.48
CA LYS A 88 7.73 2.19 11.59
C LYS A 88 7.12 2.67 12.91
N GLN A 89 7.21 3.97 13.21
CA GLN A 89 6.65 4.54 14.43
C GLN A 89 5.11 4.46 14.45
N LEU A 90 4.44 4.76 13.34
CA LEU A 90 2.98 4.65 13.22
C LEU A 90 2.48 3.23 13.53
N ARG A 91 3.23 2.21 13.08
CA ARG A 91 2.93 0.81 13.41
C ARG A 91 3.09 0.53 14.91
N HIS A 92 4.07 1.12 15.59
CA HIS A 92 4.26 0.95 17.03
C HIS A 92 3.16 1.61 17.87
N GLU A 93 2.58 2.73 17.40
CA GLU A 93 1.48 3.42 18.08
C GLU A 93 0.11 2.75 17.92
N GLY A 94 0.00 1.76 17.02
CA GLY A 94 -1.23 0.97 16.84
C GLY A 94 -2.36 1.65 16.05
N ALA A 95 -2.25 2.93 15.73
CA ALA A 95 -3.23 3.70 14.94
C ALA A 95 -3.07 3.52 13.42
N VAL A 96 -2.96 2.27 12.96
CA VAL A 96 -2.69 1.98 11.55
C VAL A 96 -3.99 2.17 10.71
N PRO A 97 -3.97 2.99 9.64
CA PRO A 97 -5.13 3.16 8.78
C PRO A 97 -5.45 1.88 8.01
N ALA A 98 -6.65 1.80 7.44
CA ALA A 98 -7.06 0.66 6.61
C ALA A 98 -6.03 0.37 5.50
N SER A 99 -5.46 1.40 4.88
CA SER A 99 -4.33 1.28 3.97
C SER A 99 -3.38 2.47 4.09
N ILE A 100 -2.08 2.22 3.95
CA ILE A 100 -1.04 3.25 3.80
C ILE A 100 0.05 2.75 2.87
N ARG A 101 0.53 3.61 1.97
CA ARG A 101 1.57 3.29 0.98
C ARG A 101 2.54 4.45 0.85
N LEU A 102 3.82 4.20 1.11
CA LEU A 102 4.92 5.14 0.88
C LEU A 102 5.53 4.83 -0.49
N VAL A 103 5.68 5.86 -1.32
CA VAL A 103 6.31 5.78 -2.64
C VAL A 103 7.59 6.60 -2.66
N ASN A 104 8.57 6.14 -3.44
CA ASN A 104 9.84 6.85 -3.61
C ASN A 104 9.68 8.08 -4.53
N ASN A 105 10.79 8.79 -4.79
CA ASN A 105 10.75 10.00 -5.60
C ASN A 105 10.32 9.76 -7.04
N THR A 106 10.81 8.69 -7.66
CA THR A 106 10.50 8.32 -9.04
C THR A 106 9.00 8.09 -9.22
N GLU A 107 8.42 7.27 -8.34
CA GLU A 107 6.99 6.98 -8.32
C GLU A 107 6.16 8.25 -7.99
N PHE A 108 6.63 9.07 -7.05
CA PHE A 108 5.96 10.34 -6.72
C PHE A 108 5.91 11.28 -7.92
N ARG A 109 7.04 11.46 -8.63
CA ARG A 109 7.14 12.28 -9.84
C ARG A 109 6.32 11.72 -10.99
N PHE A 110 6.31 10.40 -11.16
CA PHE A 110 5.45 9.72 -12.12
C PHE A 110 3.96 10.02 -11.85
N GLY A 111 3.52 9.92 -10.60
CA GLY A 111 2.17 10.30 -10.19
C GLY A 111 1.84 11.78 -10.43
N GLN A 112 2.84 12.69 -10.37
CA GLN A 112 2.64 14.09 -10.75
C GLN A 112 2.52 14.27 -12.27
N ALA A 113 3.28 13.50 -13.07
CA ALA A 113 3.26 13.58 -14.53
C ALA A 113 1.92 13.11 -15.12
N LEU A 114 1.21 12.22 -14.43
CA LEU A 114 -0.13 11.76 -14.82
C LEU A 114 -1.26 12.73 -14.44
N LYS A 115 -0.95 13.89 -13.85
CA LYS A 115 -1.97 14.89 -13.55
C LYS A 115 -2.47 15.53 -14.85
N PRO A 116 -3.79 15.75 -15.01
CA PRO A 116 -4.32 16.54 -16.10
C PRO A 116 -3.64 17.92 -16.14
N ALA A 117 -3.46 18.47 -17.34
CA ALA A 117 -2.87 19.79 -17.51
C ALA A 117 -3.60 20.81 -16.62
N PRO A 118 -2.87 21.65 -15.87
CA PRO A 118 -3.49 22.60 -14.97
C PRO A 118 -4.30 23.62 -15.76
N THR A 119 -5.55 23.85 -15.36
CA THR A 119 -6.31 25.04 -15.79
C THR A 119 -5.57 26.29 -15.30
N PHE A 120 -5.61 27.39 -16.05
CA PHE A 120 -4.79 28.62 -15.83
C PHE A 120 -4.77 29.12 -14.36
N LEU A 121 -5.90 29.05 -13.64
CA LEU A 121 -5.99 29.42 -12.21
C LEU A 121 -5.16 28.52 -11.26
N HIS A 122 -5.02 27.23 -11.56
CA HIS A 122 -4.27 26.29 -10.72
C HIS A 122 -2.75 26.48 -10.81
N GLY A 123 -2.25 27.02 -11.92
CA GLY A 123 -0.81 27.25 -12.13
C GLY A 123 -0.19 28.26 -11.15
N LEU A 124 -0.95 29.26 -10.69
CA LEU A 124 -0.49 30.25 -9.72
C LEU A 124 -0.33 29.66 -8.31
N ILE A 125 -1.28 28.82 -7.89
CA ILE A 125 -1.24 28.13 -6.59
C ILE A 125 -0.08 27.12 -6.54
N ASP A 126 0.16 26.41 -7.64
CA ASP A 126 1.28 25.47 -7.74
C ASP A 126 2.64 26.17 -7.72
N ARG A 127 2.75 27.38 -8.30
CA ARG A 127 3.97 28.20 -8.18
C ARG A 127 4.25 28.65 -6.74
N ALA A 128 3.22 29.08 -6.01
CA ALA A 128 3.36 29.49 -4.60
C ALA A 128 3.75 28.31 -3.69
N LYS A 129 3.12 27.14 -3.90
CA LYS A 129 3.47 25.90 -3.17
C LYS A 129 4.89 25.45 -3.46
N LYS A 130 5.31 25.47 -4.73
CA LYS A 130 6.70 25.19 -5.13
C LYS A 130 7.66 26.16 -4.46
N LEU A 131 7.38 27.45 -4.47
CA LEU A 131 8.24 28.45 -3.83
C LEU A 131 8.38 28.22 -2.32
N PHE A 132 7.29 27.87 -1.62
CA PHE A 132 7.31 27.60 -0.18
C PHE A 132 8.04 26.29 0.18
N LEU A 133 7.78 25.21 -0.57
CA LEU A 133 8.46 23.92 -0.40
C LEU A 133 9.98 24.03 -0.66
N PHE A 134 10.37 24.74 -1.72
CA PHE A 134 11.77 24.84 -2.15
C PHE A 134 12.57 25.89 -1.38
N LYS A 135 12.04 27.10 -1.14
CA LYS A 135 12.79 28.18 -0.47
C LYS A 135 12.67 28.17 1.05
N VAL A 136 11.53 27.80 1.62
CA VAL A 136 11.27 27.94 3.06
C VAL A 136 11.52 26.64 3.82
N LYS A 137 11.09 25.50 3.28
CA LYS A 137 11.17 24.20 3.96
C LYS A 137 12.35 23.30 3.50
N ARG A 138 13.12 23.75 2.49
CA ARG A 138 14.30 23.05 1.92
C ARG A 138 14.00 21.60 1.48
N PHE A 139 12.86 21.35 0.84
CA PHE A 139 12.60 20.05 0.22
C PHE A 139 13.38 19.95 -1.10
N ASP A 140 14.15 18.88 -1.28
CA ASP A 140 14.80 18.59 -2.56
C ASP A 140 13.82 17.80 -3.44
N PRO A 141 13.33 18.36 -4.57
CA PRO A 141 12.34 17.69 -5.42
C PRO A 141 12.78 16.34 -5.99
N LEU A 142 14.08 16.02 -5.96
CA LEU A 142 14.62 14.73 -6.42
C LEU A 142 14.74 13.70 -5.29
N LYS A 143 14.45 14.06 -4.04
CA LYS A 143 14.55 13.16 -2.88
C LYS A 143 13.23 12.93 -2.17
N MET A 144 12.23 13.78 -2.43
CA MET A 144 10.91 13.70 -1.77
C MET A 144 10.29 12.31 -1.91
N ALA A 145 9.62 11.87 -0.85
CA ALA A 145 8.77 10.69 -0.84
C ALA A 145 7.35 11.08 -0.44
N ALA A 146 6.37 10.26 -0.78
CA ALA A 146 4.97 10.56 -0.48
C ALA A 146 4.22 9.34 0.05
N CYS A 147 3.32 9.55 1.02
CA CYS A 147 2.37 8.54 1.44
C CYS A 147 0.98 8.82 0.87
N THR A 148 0.27 7.76 0.50
CA THR A 148 -1.18 7.76 0.32
C THR A 148 -1.82 6.90 1.38
N ILE A 149 -2.97 7.37 1.91
CA ILE A 149 -3.64 6.80 3.08
C ILE A 149 -5.13 6.64 2.78
N VAL A 150 -5.72 5.51 3.18
CA VAL A 150 -7.18 5.33 3.30
C VAL A 150 -7.51 4.99 4.74
N MET A 151 -8.38 5.78 5.34
CA MET A 151 -8.97 5.55 6.65
C MET A 151 -10.43 5.10 6.45
N GLU A 152 -10.83 4.05 7.17
CA GLU A 152 -12.20 3.52 7.14
C GLU A 152 -12.63 3.18 8.58
N GLY A 153 -13.92 3.35 8.87
CA GLY A 153 -14.49 3.05 10.17
C GLY A 153 -15.78 3.81 10.44
N THR A 154 -16.09 3.98 11.72
CA THR A 154 -17.06 4.99 12.15
C THR A 154 -16.47 6.41 11.98
N PRO A 155 -17.27 7.48 11.92
CA PRO A 155 -16.75 8.84 11.88
C PRO A 155 -15.76 9.16 13.01
N ARG A 156 -16.01 8.62 14.22
CA ARG A 156 -15.12 8.78 15.37
C ARG A 156 -13.79 8.07 15.17
N GLU A 157 -13.81 6.82 14.69
CA GLU A 157 -12.59 6.06 14.39
C GLU A 157 -11.75 6.76 13.32
N VAL A 158 -12.39 7.27 12.27
CA VAL A 158 -11.69 7.97 11.18
C VAL A 158 -11.09 9.29 11.67
N ALA A 159 -11.79 10.04 12.52
CA ALA A 159 -11.26 11.26 13.12
C ALA A 159 -10.02 10.99 13.98
N THR A 160 -10.05 9.95 14.83
CA THR A 160 -8.89 9.54 15.64
C THR A 160 -7.72 9.08 14.77
N GLN A 161 -7.97 8.22 13.76
CA GLN A 161 -6.94 7.81 12.80
C GLN A 161 -6.28 9.03 12.15
N ARG A 162 -7.08 9.98 11.65
CA ARG A 162 -6.59 11.20 11.00
C ARG A 162 -5.73 12.04 11.96
N GLU A 163 -6.18 12.26 13.18
CA GLU A 163 -5.42 13.04 14.16
C GLU A 163 -4.05 12.39 14.45
N THR A 164 -4.02 11.11 14.80
CA THR A 164 -2.77 10.40 15.10
C THR A 164 -1.84 10.37 13.90
N ILE A 165 -2.34 10.00 12.71
CA ILE A 165 -1.55 9.87 11.49
C ILE A 165 -0.87 11.19 11.12
N PHE A 166 -1.61 12.30 11.13
CA PHE A 166 -1.08 13.60 10.70
C PHE A 166 -0.28 14.31 11.80
N SER A 167 -0.64 14.14 13.07
CA SER A 167 0.15 14.67 14.19
C SER A 167 1.53 14.00 14.22
N LEU A 168 1.57 12.66 14.21
CA LEU A 168 2.82 11.91 14.21
C LEU A 168 3.68 12.23 12.99
N ALA A 169 3.07 12.42 11.82
CA ALA A 169 3.81 12.74 10.61
C ALA A 169 4.64 14.03 10.76
N SER A 170 4.15 15.00 11.54
CA SER A 170 4.85 16.27 11.73
C SER A 170 6.18 16.12 12.48
N ASP A 171 6.29 15.16 13.40
CA ASP A 171 7.52 14.83 14.13
C ASP A 171 8.62 14.27 13.20
N PHE A 172 8.22 13.67 12.09
CA PHE A 172 9.12 13.15 11.05
C PHE A 172 9.25 14.13 9.86
N GLY A 173 8.83 15.39 10.03
CA GLY A 173 8.89 16.42 8.99
C GLY A 173 7.91 16.22 7.84
N GLY A 174 6.94 15.32 8.00
CA GLY A 174 5.87 15.05 7.06
C GLY A 174 4.89 16.23 6.99
N MET A 175 4.44 16.53 5.76
CA MET A 175 3.45 17.57 5.49
C MET A 175 2.24 16.98 4.77
N SER A 176 1.05 17.50 5.06
CA SER A 176 -0.16 17.08 4.34
C SER A 176 -0.06 17.42 2.85
N GLY A 177 -0.20 16.41 2.00
CA GLY A 177 -0.37 16.56 0.56
C GLY A 177 -1.83 16.64 0.13
N GLY A 178 -2.79 16.52 1.06
CA GLY A 178 -4.21 16.69 0.82
C GLY A 178 -4.95 15.44 0.32
N ALA A 179 -6.24 15.33 0.67
CA ALA A 179 -7.07 14.16 0.42
C ALA A 179 -7.21 13.80 -1.07
N SER A 180 -7.22 14.79 -1.96
CA SER A 180 -7.34 14.58 -3.40
C SER A 180 -6.14 13.81 -3.99
N ASN A 181 -4.91 14.09 -3.54
CA ASN A 181 -3.73 13.34 -3.95
C ASN A 181 -3.78 11.90 -3.40
N GLY A 182 -4.26 11.72 -2.17
CA GLY A 182 -4.51 10.40 -1.59
C GLY A 182 -5.46 9.55 -2.45
N ARG A 183 -6.66 10.09 -2.74
CA ARG A 183 -7.66 9.40 -3.57
C ARG A 183 -7.14 9.06 -4.97
N ARG A 184 -6.38 9.97 -5.58
CA ARG A 184 -5.77 9.75 -6.90
C ARG A 184 -4.76 8.60 -6.88
N GLY A 185 -3.87 8.53 -5.90
CA GLY A 185 -2.89 7.42 -5.83
C GLY A 185 -3.57 6.05 -5.72
N TYR A 186 -4.66 5.95 -4.97
CA TYR A 186 -5.46 4.72 -4.92
C TYR A 186 -6.18 4.42 -6.22
N THR A 187 -6.68 5.44 -6.92
CA THR A 187 -7.31 5.26 -8.24
C THR A 187 -6.28 4.79 -9.27
N LEU A 188 -5.08 5.36 -9.25
CA LEU A 188 -3.97 5.01 -10.14
C LEU A 188 -3.54 3.55 -10.02
N THR A 189 -3.74 2.94 -8.85
CA THR A 189 -3.43 1.50 -8.64
C THR A 189 -4.17 0.61 -9.63
N PHE A 190 -5.40 0.97 -10.01
CA PHE A 190 -6.19 0.22 -11.00
C PHE A 190 -5.81 0.56 -12.45
N GLY A 191 -5.08 1.67 -12.67
CA GLY A 191 -4.67 2.14 -13.98
C GLY A 191 -3.28 1.69 -14.42
N ILE A 192 -2.38 1.37 -13.48
CA ILE A 192 -0.96 1.04 -13.78
C ILE A 192 -0.81 -0.11 -14.78
N ALA A 193 -1.66 -1.14 -14.70
CA ALA A 193 -1.62 -2.26 -15.63
C ALA A 193 -1.85 -1.84 -17.09
N TYR A 194 -2.72 -0.86 -17.34
CA TYR A 194 -2.97 -0.32 -18.68
C TYR A 194 -1.83 0.57 -19.17
N ILE A 195 -1.10 1.22 -18.25
CA ILE A 195 0.07 2.01 -18.60
C ILE A 195 1.20 1.12 -19.11
N ARG A 196 1.35 -0.10 -18.56
CA ARG A 196 2.29 -1.11 -19.08
C ARG A 196 1.96 -1.43 -20.54
N ASP A 197 0.71 -1.72 -20.84
CA ASP A 197 0.29 -2.07 -22.21
C ASP A 197 0.52 -0.90 -23.19
N PHE A 198 0.29 0.34 -22.74
CA PHE A 198 0.65 1.53 -23.50
C PHE A 198 2.15 1.62 -23.77
N PHE A 199 3.01 1.45 -22.76
CA PHE A 199 4.47 1.49 -22.94
C PHE A 199 5.00 0.36 -23.84
N ASN A 200 4.36 -0.81 -23.81
CA ASN A 200 4.70 -1.92 -24.70
C ASN A 200 4.52 -1.55 -26.19
N GLN A 201 3.59 -0.65 -26.53
CA GLN A 201 3.43 -0.15 -27.91
C GLN A 201 4.65 0.65 -28.39
N PHE A 202 5.48 1.15 -27.46
CA PHE A 202 6.71 1.90 -27.73
C PHE A 202 7.97 1.06 -27.45
N HIS A 203 7.84 -0.28 -27.42
CA HIS A 203 8.93 -1.21 -27.14
C HIS A 203 9.59 -1.03 -25.75
N ILE A 204 8.86 -0.44 -24.80
CA ILE A 204 9.29 -0.33 -23.41
C ILE A 204 8.61 -1.43 -22.61
N MET A 205 9.39 -2.44 -22.20
CA MET A 205 8.93 -3.53 -21.35
C MET A 205 9.27 -3.26 -19.89
N GLY A 206 8.42 -3.74 -18.99
CA GLY A 206 8.65 -3.70 -17.56
C GLY A 206 7.70 -4.64 -16.83
N GLU A 207 8.14 -5.11 -15.68
CA GLU A 207 7.35 -5.97 -14.80
C GLU A 207 7.53 -5.55 -13.35
N THR A 208 6.52 -5.86 -12.52
CA THR A 208 6.60 -5.62 -11.07
C THR A 208 7.01 -6.89 -10.33
N PHE A 209 7.80 -6.73 -9.28
CA PHE A 209 8.09 -7.79 -8.31
C PHE A 209 7.97 -7.22 -6.89
N GLU A 210 7.78 -8.09 -5.90
CA GLU A 210 7.66 -7.68 -4.51
C GLU A 210 8.48 -8.56 -3.57
N THR A 211 8.70 -8.07 -2.36
CA THR A 211 9.30 -8.83 -1.26
C THR A 211 8.87 -8.25 0.08
N SER A 212 9.07 -9.01 1.16
CA SER A 212 8.91 -8.55 2.53
C SER A 212 10.25 -8.64 3.26
N VAL A 213 10.62 -7.59 4.00
CA VAL A 213 11.89 -7.51 4.70
C VAL A 213 11.70 -6.99 6.13
N PRO A 214 12.59 -7.33 7.08
CA PRO A 214 12.62 -6.68 8.38
C PRO A 214 12.83 -5.17 8.25
N TRP A 215 12.28 -4.38 9.20
CA TRP A 215 12.45 -2.92 9.21
C TRP A 215 13.91 -2.47 9.11
N SER A 216 14.85 -3.22 9.70
CA SER A 216 16.28 -2.93 9.67
C SER A 216 16.95 -3.14 8.30
N LYS A 217 16.26 -3.77 7.35
CA LYS A 217 16.80 -4.17 6.04
C LYS A 217 16.18 -3.45 4.85
N ILE A 218 15.22 -2.55 5.08
CA ILE A 218 14.52 -1.83 4.01
C ILE A 218 15.50 -1.08 3.10
N HIS A 219 16.38 -0.26 3.67
CA HIS A 219 17.31 0.55 2.89
C HIS A 219 18.41 -0.29 2.22
N ASP A 220 18.92 -1.32 2.91
CA ASP A 220 19.89 -2.27 2.35
C ASP A 220 19.33 -2.93 1.09
N VAL A 221 18.08 -3.41 1.14
CA VAL A 221 17.45 -4.13 0.02
C VAL A 221 17.09 -3.19 -1.12
N ILE A 222 16.57 -1.99 -0.84
CA ILE A 222 16.31 -1.00 -1.89
C ILE A 222 17.59 -0.66 -2.64
N GLY A 223 18.68 -0.32 -1.93
CA GLY A 223 19.94 0.03 -2.56
C GLY A 223 20.58 -1.13 -3.34
N ALA A 224 20.46 -2.36 -2.83
CA ALA A 224 20.95 -3.54 -3.53
C ALA A 224 20.18 -3.80 -4.83
N VAL A 225 18.85 -3.70 -4.80
CA VAL A 225 18.00 -3.88 -5.99
C VAL A 225 18.27 -2.79 -7.03
N GLU A 226 18.35 -1.53 -6.62
CA GLU A 226 18.66 -0.41 -7.53
C GLU A 226 20.01 -0.58 -8.22
N LYS A 227 21.04 -0.98 -7.44
CA LYS A 227 22.38 -1.24 -7.98
C LYS A 227 22.38 -2.40 -8.97
N GLU A 228 21.75 -3.52 -8.62
CA GLU A 228 21.70 -4.72 -9.46
C GLU A 228 20.97 -4.44 -10.78
N LEU A 229 19.81 -3.79 -10.72
CA LEU A 229 19.05 -3.41 -11.91
C LEU A 229 19.86 -2.48 -12.82
N ALA A 230 20.56 -1.49 -12.25
CA ALA A 230 21.40 -0.59 -13.04
C ALA A 230 22.58 -1.30 -13.71
N GLN A 231 23.14 -2.32 -13.05
CA GLN A 231 24.24 -3.12 -13.58
C GLN A 231 23.78 -4.03 -14.72
N GLN A 232 22.67 -4.76 -14.53
CA GLN A 232 22.13 -5.68 -15.53
C GLN A 232 21.55 -4.96 -16.76
N ALA A 233 21.10 -3.71 -16.62
CA ALA A 233 20.58 -2.93 -17.74
C ALA A 233 21.69 -2.36 -18.66
N GLN A 234 22.96 -2.41 -18.24
CA GLN A 234 24.11 -1.95 -19.05
C GLN A 234 24.77 -3.07 -19.87
N THR A 235 24.48 -4.33 -19.53
CA THR A 235 24.93 -5.54 -20.23
C THR A 235 23.92 -5.99 -21.27
#